data_AF-A0A7S2U6K1-F1
#
_entry.id   AF-A0A7S2U6K1-F1
#
_cell.length_a   1.000
_cell.length_b   1.000
_cell.length_c   1.000
_cell.angle_alpha   90.00
_cell.angle_beta   90.00
_cell.angle_gamma   90.00
#
_symmetry.space_group_name_H-M   'P 1'
#
loop_
_entity.id
_entity.type
_entity.pdbx_description
1 polymer ?
#
loop_
_entity_poly.entity_id
_entity_poly.type
_entity_poly.pdbx_seq_one_letter_code
_entity_poly.pdbx_strand_id
1 'polypeptide(L)'
;VHAYMRTKNVAFGELNDTAPMYIIAGDGGRQAKSPFFNAEPEKWVASRDGTIFGFGTIQIFNHTHVKWDWVHTGVASHLNTWGQNKNITFPNGEKDAVYLENQYLLAQVP
;
A
#
# COMPACT_ATOMS: atom_id res chain seq x y z
N VAL A 1 -1.16 -12.22 -5.02
CA VAL A 1 -0.26 -11.15 -5.51
C VAL A 1 0.89 -11.05 -4.52
N HIS A 2 2.15 -11.14 -4.94
CA HIS A 2 3.29 -10.91 -4.02
C HIS A 2 3.83 -9.49 -4.22
N ALA A 3 3.05 -8.52 -3.76
CA ALA A 3 3.35 -7.11 -3.86
C ALA A 3 2.57 -6.39 -2.77
N TYR A 4 3.00 -5.18 -2.46
CA TYR A 4 2.21 -4.21 -1.73
C TYR A 4 1.32 -3.43 -2.71
N MET A 5 0.07 -3.18 -2.34
CA MET A 5 -0.80 -2.22 -3.03
C MET A 5 -1.84 -1.65 -2.08
N ARG A 6 -2.10 -0.36 -2.19
CA ARG A 6 -3.20 0.33 -1.51
C ARG A 6 -4.01 1.14 -2.50
N THR A 7 -5.33 1.04 -2.42
CA THR A 7 -6.23 1.84 -3.26
C THR A 7 -6.56 3.19 -2.61
N LYS A 8 -7.15 4.09 -3.38
CA LYS A 8 -8.05 5.13 -2.85
C LYS A 8 -9.39 4.49 -2.47
N ASN A 9 -10.32 5.26 -1.91
CA ASN A 9 -11.69 4.80 -1.72
C ASN A 9 -12.33 4.49 -3.09
N VAL A 10 -12.72 3.24 -3.32
CA VAL A 10 -13.12 2.75 -4.65
C VAL A 10 -14.23 1.72 -4.53
N ALA A 11 -15.20 1.77 -5.44
CA ALA A 11 -16.22 0.74 -5.60
C ALA A 11 -16.51 0.55 -7.09
N PHE A 12 -16.67 -0.70 -7.53
CA PHE A 12 -17.00 -1.04 -8.92
C PHE A 12 -16.05 -0.42 -9.97
N GLY A 13 -14.79 -0.22 -9.61
CA GLY A 13 -13.77 0.37 -10.50
C GLY A 13 -13.73 1.90 -10.51
N GLU A 14 -14.65 2.56 -9.82
CA GLU A 14 -14.77 4.02 -9.78
C GLU A 14 -14.42 4.58 -8.39
N LEU A 15 -13.84 5.79 -8.37
CA LEU A 15 -13.54 6.50 -7.12
C LEU A 15 -14.85 6.89 -6.43
N ASN A 16 -14.92 6.63 -5.12
CA ASN A 16 -16.08 6.97 -4.31
C ASN A 16 -15.62 7.23 -2.87
N ASP A 17 -15.82 8.45 -2.38
CA ASP A 17 -15.29 8.91 -1.09
C ASP A 17 -15.82 8.10 0.11
N THR A 18 -17.00 7.48 -0.03
CA THR A 18 -17.61 6.66 1.03
C THR A 18 -17.34 5.16 0.89
N ALA A 19 -16.73 4.74 -0.21
CA ALA A 19 -16.39 3.34 -0.43
C ALA A 19 -15.18 2.91 0.43
N PRO A 20 -14.98 1.61 0.64
CA PRO A 20 -13.80 1.12 1.32
C PRO A 20 -12.51 1.47 0.56
N MET A 21 -11.42 1.52 1.33
CA MET A 21 -10.07 1.43 0.81
C MET A 21 -9.59 -0.01 0.96
N TYR A 22 -8.90 -0.54 -0.05
CA TYR A 22 -8.41 -1.92 -0.08
C TYR A 22 -6.89 -1.95 0.00
N ILE A 23 -6.38 -2.95 0.72
CA ILE A 23 -4.95 -3.22 0.87
C ILE A 23 -4.65 -4.64 0.40
N ILE A 24 -3.55 -4.78 -0.34
CA ILE A 24 -2.85 -6.03 -0.59
C ILE A 24 -1.48 -5.90 0.07
N ALA A 25 -1.19 -6.77 1.04
CA ALA A 25 0.12 -6.88 1.69
C ALA A 25 0.64 -8.32 1.50
N GLY A 26 0.91 -8.70 0.25
CA GLY A 26 1.37 -10.04 -0.13
C GLY A 26 2.88 -10.18 -0.23
N ASP A 27 3.61 -9.16 0.20
CA ASP A 27 5.03 -8.90 0.00
C ASP A 27 5.90 -9.34 1.20
N GLY A 28 5.50 -10.37 1.94
CA GLY A 28 6.21 -10.80 3.17
C GLY A 28 7.58 -11.47 2.98
N GLY A 29 8.17 -11.50 1.77
CA GLY A 29 9.54 -11.98 1.55
C GLY A 29 9.74 -13.02 0.45
N ARG A 30 8.67 -13.57 -0.15
CA ARG A 30 8.78 -14.44 -1.33
C ARG A 30 8.61 -13.62 -2.62
N GLN A 31 9.70 -13.45 -3.37
CA GLN A 31 9.65 -12.76 -4.65
C GLN A 31 8.69 -13.45 -5.64
N ALA A 32 7.71 -12.71 -6.17
CA ALA A 32 7.05 -13.08 -7.41
C ALA A 32 7.88 -12.53 -8.57
N LYS A 33 8.21 -13.38 -9.55
CA LYS A 33 8.79 -12.94 -10.82
C LYS A 33 7.69 -12.55 -11.82
N SER A 34 6.69 -11.81 -11.33
CA SER A 34 5.53 -11.40 -12.13
C SER A 34 5.35 -9.90 -12.02
N PRO A 35 5.43 -9.14 -13.13
CA PRO A 35 5.11 -7.73 -13.10
C PRO A 35 3.61 -7.51 -12.82
N PHE A 36 3.25 -6.27 -12.48
CA PHE A 36 1.85 -5.86 -12.51
C PHE A 36 1.30 -5.96 -13.93
N PHE A 37 0.00 -6.24 -14.05
CA PHE A 37 -0.67 -6.38 -15.35
C PHE A 37 -0.54 -5.10 -16.18
N ASN A 38 -0.83 -3.94 -15.58
CA ASN A 38 -0.67 -2.64 -16.20
C ASN A 38 0.67 -2.00 -15.79
N ALA A 39 1.41 -1.49 -16.79
CA ALA A 39 2.68 -0.80 -16.58
C ALA A 39 2.48 0.50 -15.79
N GLU A 40 1.47 1.28 -16.12
CA GLU A 40 1.03 2.44 -15.35
C GLU A 40 -0.05 2.06 -14.35
N PRO A 41 -0.06 2.62 -13.13
CA PRO A 41 -1.11 2.37 -12.15
C PRO A 41 -2.46 2.94 -12.63
N GLU A 42 -3.54 2.23 -12.32
CA GLU A 42 -4.89 2.73 -12.48
C GLU A 42 -5.15 3.94 -11.57
N LYS A 43 -6.10 4.81 -11.93
CA LYS A 43 -6.40 6.05 -11.17
C LYS A 43 -6.78 5.83 -9.70
N TRP A 44 -7.33 4.64 -9.40
CA TRP A 44 -7.73 4.21 -8.06
C TRP A 44 -6.59 3.58 -7.25
N VAL A 45 -5.42 3.33 -7.84
CA VAL A 45 -4.22 2.90 -7.11
C VAL A 45 -3.61 4.13 -6.44
N ALA A 46 -3.51 4.10 -5.11
CA ALA A 46 -2.83 5.15 -4.34
C ALA A 46 -1.32 4.84 -4.21
N SER A 47 -0.99 3.56 -3.99
CA SER A 47 0.39 3.08 -3.90
C SER A 47 0.45 1.62 -4.36
N ARG A 48 1.55 1.22 -5.01
CA ARG A 48 1.86 -0.19 -5.30
C ARG A 48 3.36 -0.38 -5.46
N ASP A 49 3.88 -1.51 -4.98
CA ASP A 49 5.28 -1.90 -5.12
C ASP A 49 5.42 -3.43 -5.15
N GLY A 50 6.12 -3.97 -6.15
CA GLY A 50 6.38 -5.41 -6.29
C GLY A 50 7.84 -5.81 -6.05
N THR A 51 8.67 -4.86 -5.58
CA THR A 51 10.12 -4.96 -5.44
C THR A 51 10.59 -4.88 -3.99
N ILE A 52 9.77 -4.35 -3.11
CA ILE A 52 10.00 -4.23 -1.67
C ILE A 52 9.22 -5.30 -0.92
N PHE A 53 9.78 -5.76 0.18
CA PHE A 53 9.12 -6.61 1.15
C PHE A 53 8.79 -5.85 2.44
N GLY A 54 7.67 -6.19 3.05
CA GLY A 54 7.18 -5.50 4.23
C GLY A 54 6.02 -6.19 4.92
N PHE A 55 5.48 -5.48 5.90
CA PHE A 55 4.23 -5.83 6.56
C PHE A 55 3.46 -4.56 6.95
N GLY A 56 2.17 -4.71 7.18
CA GLY A 56 1.31 -3.63 7.63
C GLY A 56 1.14 -3.57 9.14
N THR A 57 0.93 -2.37 9.66
CA THR A 57 0.47 -2.15 11.02
C THR A 57 -0.78 -1.29 11.00
N ILE A 58 -1.68 -1.56 11.96
CA ILE A 58 -2.93 -0.84 12.15
C ILE A 58 -2.93 -0.32 13.58
N GLN A 59 -3.13 0.98 13.74
CA GLN A 59 -3.36 1.61 15.04
C GLN A 59 -4.76 2.21 15.09
N ILE A 60 -5.65 1.60 15.87
CA ILE A 60 -7.03 2.08 16.07
C ILE A 60 -7.03 3.07 17.23
N PHE A 61 -7.44 4.31 16.99
CA PHE A 61 -7.50 5.34 18.04
C PHE A 61 -8.87 5.37 18.73
N ASN A 62 -9.94 5.22 17.94
CA ASN A 62 -11.33 5.21 18.39
C ASN A 62 -12.23 4.60 17.30
N HIS A 63 -13.54 4.70 17.46
CA HIS A 63 -14.52 4.12 16.52
C HIS A 63 -14.55 4.82 15.14
N THR A 64 -13.98 6.03 15.02
CA THR A 64 -13.89 6.78 13.76
C THR A 64 -12.49 6.88 13.17
N HIS A 65 -11.41 6.71 13.94
CA HIS A 65 -10.05 6.99 13.47
C HIS A 65 -9.12 5.79 13.60
N VAL A 66 -8.42 5.50 12.52
CA VAL A 66 -7.39 4.46 12.46
C VAL A 66 -6.21 4.96 11.63
N LYS A 67 -5.00 4.50 11.94
CA LYS A 67 -3.81 4.70 11.11
C LYS A 67 -3.39 3.37 10.50
N TRP A 68 -3.15 3.39 9.20
CA TRP A 68 -2.44 2.33 8.48
C TRP A 68 -1.00 2.78 8.23
N ASP A 69 -0.03 1.95 8.57
CA ASP A 69 1.37 2.13 8.19
C ASP A 69 1.91 0.85 7.55
N TRP A 70 2.49 0.96 6.37
CA TRP A 70 3.27 -0.10 5.76
C TRP A 70 4.75 0.05 6.13
N VAL A 71 5.33 -1.03 6.64
CA VAL A 71 6.68 -1.09 7.20
C VAL A 71 7.57 -1.92 6.29
N HIS A 72 8.58 -1.28 5.72
CA HIS A 72 9.61 -1.92 4.91
C HIS A 72 10.49 -2.84 5.76
N THR A 73 10.82 -4.02 5.24
CA THR A 73 11.74 -4.98 5.87
C THR A 73 12.89 -5.41 4.98
N GLY A 74 12.78 -5.25 3.65
CA GLY A 74 13.85 -5.55 2.72
C GLY A 74 13.45 -5.36 1.27
N VAL A 75 14.34 -5.74 0.36
CA VAL A 75 14.13 -5.64 -1.10
C VAL A 75 14.29 -6.98 -1.79
N ALA A 76 13.69 -7.11 -2.97
CA ALA A 76 13.83 -8.24 -3.84
C ALA A 76 15.30 -8.48 -4.23
N SER A 77 15.64 -9.74 -4.50
CA SER A 77 17.02 -10.19 -4.68
C SER A 77 17.77 -9.48 -5.83
N HIS A 78 17.09 -9.13 -6.90
CA HIS A 78 17.72 -8.40 -8.01
C HIS A 78 18.12 -6.95 -7.64
N LEU A 79 17.63 -6.43 -6.51
CA LEU A 79 18.02 -5.15 -5.93
C LEU A 79 19.00 -5.31 -4.75
N ASN A 80 19.20 -6.54 -4.22
CA ASN A 80 20.06 -6.81 -3.07
C ASN A 80 21.54 -7.04 -3.45
N THR A 81 22.16 -6.09 -4.15
CA THR A 81 23.61 -6.15 -4.39
C THR A 81 24.39 -5.73 -3.15
N TRP A 82 24.65 -6.68 -2.25
CA TRP A 82 25.59 -6.52 -1.14
C TRP A 82 26.89 -5.84 -1.63
N GLY A 83 27.22 -4.68 -1.07
CA GLY A 83 28.46 -3.95 -1.37
C GLY A 83 28.39 -2.87 -2.46
N GLN A 84 27.23 -2.65 -3.10
CA GLN A 84 27.04 -1.48 -3.97
C GLN A 84 26.06 -0.50 -3.30
N ASN A 85 26.58 0.66 -2.88
CA ASN A 85 25.81 1.84 -2.52
C ASN A 85 25.09 2.38 -3.76
N LYS A 86 24.11 1.64 -4.27
CA LYS A 86 23.13 2.24 -5.16
C LYS A 86 22.20 3.04 -4.26
N ASN A 87 22.08 4.33 -4.51
CA ASN A 87 20.94 5.11 -4.03
C ASN A 87 19.70 4.45 -4.63
N ILE A 88 19.14 3.45 -3.96
CA ILE A 88 17.89 2.82 -4.36
C ILE A 88 16.82 3.82 -3.99
N THR A 89 16.53 4.72 -4.91
CA THR A 89 15.39 5.62 -4.80
C THR A 89 14.15 4.79 -5.08
N PHE A 90 13.44 4.40 -4.03
CA PHE A 90 12.16 3.72 -4.19
C PHE A 90 11.13 4.72 -4.72
N PRO A 91 10.48 4.45 -5.86
CA PRO A 91 9.45 5.33 -6.36
C PRO A 91 8.29 5.35 -5.37
N ASN A 92 8.11 6.47 -4.65
CA ASN A 92 6.98 6.78 -3.77
C ASN A 92 6.75 5.84 -2.57
N GLY A 93 7.57 4.80 -2.39
CA GLY A 93 7.29 3.68 -1.48
C GLY A 93 8.05 3.70 -0.16
N GLU A 94 8.88 4.69 0.15
CA GLU A 94 9.74 4.56 1.34
C GLU A 94 8.92 4.46 2.65
N LYS A 95 7.73 5.07 2.70
CA LYS A 95 6.74 4.95 3.78
C LYS A 95 5.33 5.23 3.24
N ASP A 96 4.47 4.21 3.18
CA ASP A 96 3.04 4.42 2.95
C ASP A 96 2.29 4.42 4.29
N ALA A 97 1.95 5.61 4.75
CA ALA A 97 1.28 5.86 6.01
C ALA A 97 0.05 6.74 5.76
N VAL A 98 -1.11 6.30 6.22
CA VAL A 98 -2.37 7.03 6.03
C VAL A 98 -3.24 6.97 7.28
N TYR A 99 -3.75 8.14 7.67
CA TYR A 99 -4.83 8.24 8.65
C TYR A 99 -6.15 8.08 7.91
N LEU A 100 -6.98 7.19 8.42
CA LEU A 100 -8.25 6.82 7.83
C LEU A 100 -9.35 7.13 8.82
N GLU A 101 -10.43 7.65 8.26
CA GLU A 101 -11.62 7.98 8.99
C GLU A 101 -12.77 7.08 8.54
N ASN A 102 -13.59 6.64 9.49
CA ASN A 102 -14.77 5.85 9.23
C ASN A 102 -15.86 6.74 8.61
N GLN A 103 -15.83 6.82 7.27
CA GLN A 103 -16.74 7.64 6.49
C GLN A 103 -18.22 7.28 6.72
N TYR A 104 -18.53 6.01 7.00
CA TYR A 104 -19.89 5.58 7.28
C TYR A 104 -20.43 6.18 8.59
N LEU A 105 -19.61 6.21 9.64
CA LEU A 105 -20.03 6.78 10.93
C LEU A 105 -20.01 8.31 10.90
N LEU A 106 -19.05 8.93 10.20
CA LEU A 106 -18.99 10.39 10.08
C LEU A 106 -20.18 10.96 9.30
N ALA A 107 -20.67 10.25 8.28
CA ALA A 107 -21.86 10.66 7.53
C ALA A 107 -23.18 10.58 8.33
N GLN A 108 -23.16 9.98 9.53
CA GLN A 108 -24.33 9.86 10.41
C GLN A 108 -24.37 10.93 11.51
N VAL A 109 -23.32 11.74 11.65
CA VAL A 109 -23.29 12.85 12.61
C VAL A 109 -24.03 14.04 11.97
N PRO A 110 -25.13 14.53 12.58
CA PRO A 110 -25.93 15.63 12.03
C PRO A 110 -25.20 16.97 12.01
#